data_AF-A0A6N9A0A3-F1
#
_entry.id   AF-A0A6N9A0A3-F1
#
_cell.length_a   1.000
_cell.length_b   1.000
_cell.length_c   1.000
_cell.angle_alpha   90.00
_cell.angle_beta   90.00
_cell.angle_gamma   90.00
#
_symmetry.space_group_name_H-M   'P 1'
#
loop_
_entity.id
_entity.type
_entity.pdbx_description
1 polymer ?
#
loop_
_entity_poly.entity_id
_entity_poly.type
_entity_poly.pdbx_seq_one_letter_code
_entity_poly.pdbx_strand_id
1 'polypeptide(L)'
;MSYIAGIIIHMNQTTTTDDIGQTDHSELYEAISFYGEDPIRAAEDRIKQDQRDIDKLRGRQVSWLKLVIRRNGTYRDGYRSLIDWTASRLDIPHKDAADLAYLARRLDDETISMITEGYFSFSRTLSKQRLLDAGGDQAAVAESEKMDLLGVKKLAARYRKMSKADDKKIFESQYVNLRESDDGRQWFLSGRLTAIDGEIIRKALDRRTDQVPDIATGPDRQLTPAQKQAIGLTTMAADDLDGHLNESHRSGDCDGREPVVTVVKQYDLAEASDNTQGIEIGRIRIGPDSLEEIECVGREETVYQHDEQKVEPGPTSRQIPRKLRRAVLARDGNV
;
A
#
# COMPACT_ATOMS: atom_id res chain seq x y z
N MET A 1 7.63 70.51 -0.75
CA MET A 1 6.72 69.65 0.03
C MET A 1 7.34 68.26 0.03
N SER A 2 8.17 67.92 1.02
CA SER A 2 7.76 67.25 2.28
C SER A 2 7.46 65.77 2.02
N TYR A 3 8.02 64.74 2.65
CA TYR A 3 9.03 64.49 3.69
C TYR A 3 9.28 62.97 3.55
N ILE A 4 10.51 62.45 3.66
CA ILE A 4 10.73 61.13 4.28
C ILE A 4 11.92 61.26 5.21
N ALA A 5 11.61 61.19 6.50
CA ALA A 5 12.54 61.16 7.61
C ALA A 5 13.24 59.81 7.67
N GLY A 6 14.55 59.81 7.88
CA GLY A 6 15.30 58.62 8.28
C GLY A 6 15.20 58.40 9.79
N ILE A 7 15.17 57.14 10.20
CA ILE A 7 15.57 56.72 11.55
C ILE A 7 16.49 55.53 11.40
N ILE A 8 17.74 55.73 11.85
CA ILE A 8 18.72 54.68 12.12
C ILE A 8 18.44 54.17 13.52
N ILE A 9 18.31 52.84 13.68
CA ILE A 9 18.37 52.20 14.99
C ILE A 9 19.53 51.20 14.96
N HIS A 10 20.57 51.53 15.72
CA HIS A 10 21.58 50.57 16.14
C HIS A 10 20.99 49.69 17.25
N MET A 11 21.13 48.36 17.10
CA MET A 11 21.08 47.46 18.25
C MET A 11 22.34 46.60 18.24
N ASN A 12 23.24 46.91 19.18
CA ASN A 12 24.23 45.97 19.69
C ASN A 12 23.51 45.02 20.65
N GLN A 13 23.61 43.71 20.42
CA GLN A 13 23.61 42.73 21.51
C GLN A 13 24.57 41.59 21.19
N THR A 14 25.74 41.65 21.83
CA THR A 14 26.54 40.47 22.17
C THR A 14 25.85 39.74 23.31
N THR A 15 25.38 38.51 23.07
CA THR A 15 25.33 37.48 24.12
C THR A 15 25.34 36.10 23.46
N THR A 16 26.44 35.41 23.77
CA THR A 16 26.71 33.99 23.65
C THR A 16 25.49 33.13 23.97
N THR A 17 25.09 32.27 23.03
CA THR A 17 24.52 30.96 23.33
C THR A 17 24.97 30.03 22.22
N ASP A 18 26.05 29.31 22.51
CA ASP A 18 26.46 28.10 21.82
C ASP A 18 25.34 27.04 21.90
N ASP A 19 25.41 26.06 20.98
CA ASP A 19 24.68 24.78 20.99
C ASP A 19 23.21 24.76 20.57
N ILE A 20 22.93 25.21 19.35
CA ILE A 20 21.92 24.52 18.51
C ILE A 20 22.58 24.19 17.18
N GLY A 21 22.88 22.90 17.01
CA GLY A 21 23.61 22.32 15.89
C GLY A 21 23.17 22.86 14.54
N GLN A 22 23.95 23.82 14.06
CA GLN A 22 24.08 24.16 12.65
C GLN A 22 24.54 22.85 12.00
N THR A 23 23.64 22.15 11.31
CA THR A 23 24.05 21.02 10.48
C THR A 23 24.94 21.64 9.42
N ASP A 24 26.24 21.44 9.58
CA ASP A 24 27.24 22.05 8.74
C ASP A 24 27.13 21.45 7.35
N HIS A 25 26.32 22.10 6.50
CA HIS A 25 26.21 21.73 5.10
C HIS A 25 27.54 21.90 4.36
N SER A 26 28.57 22.51 4.98
CA SER A 26 29.91 22.55 4.40
C SER A 26 30.54 21.16 4.27
N GLU A 27 30.25 20.21 5.17
CA GLU A 27 30.73 18.82 5.05
C GLU A 27 30.11 18.11 3.83
N LEU A 28 28.85 18.41 3.50
CA LEU A 28 28.19 17.87 2.30
C LEU A 28 28.81 18.43 1.02
N TYR A 29 29.21 19.70 1.00
CA TYR A 29 29.87 20.32 -0.17
C TYR A 29 31.35 19.95 -0.29
N GLU A 30 32.07 19.79 0.83
CA GLU A 30 33.46 19.32 0.82
C GLU A 30 33.56 17.84 0.42
N ALA A 31 32.60 16.99 0.82
CA ALA A 31 32.54 15.60 0.36
C ALA A 31 32.33 15.49 -1.17
N ILE A 32 31.53 16.39 -1.76
CA ILE A 32 31.31 16.44 -3.22
C ILE A 32 32.58 16.89 -3.96
N SER A 33 33.45 17.68 -3.32
CA SER A 33 34.69 18.18 -3.93
C SER A 33 35.90 17.26 -3.70
N PHE A 34 35.90 16.42 -2.65
CA PHE A 34 37.06 15.62 -2.26
C PHE A 34 37.03 14.19 -2.82
N TYR A 35 35.85 13.62 -3.05
CA TYR A 35 35.70 12.31 -3.67
C TYR A 35 35.55 12.47 -5.17
N GLY A 36 36.52 11.98 -5.96
CA GLY A 36 36.38 11.78 -7.41
C GLY A 36 35.35 10.70 -7.79
N GLU A 37 34.36 10.45 -6.94
CA GLU A 37 33.28 9.49 -7.08
C GLU A 37 31.95 10.24 -7.24
N ASP A 38 30.99 9.61 -7.93
CA ASP A 38 29.66 10.16 -8.16
C ASP A 38 29.02 10.61 -6.82
N PRO A 39 28.76 11.92 -6.62
CA PRO A 39 28.27 12.45 -5.34
C PRO A 39 26.92 11.85 -4.94
N ILE A 40 26.13 11.39 -5.92
CA ILE A 40 24.87 10.70 -5.68
C ILE A 40 25.13 9.35 -4.99
N ARG A 41 26.15 8.62 -5.43
CA ARG A 41 26.53 7.33 -4.87
C ARG A 41 27.06 7.46 -3.44
N ALA A 42 27.88 8.48 -3.18
CA ALA A 42 28.36 8.78 -1.82
C ALA A 42 27.20 9.12 -0.87
N ALA A 43 26.25 9.93 -1.32
CA ALA A 43 25.03 10.24 -0.55
C ALA A 43 24.18 8.98 -0.32
N GLU A 44 24.02 8.12 -1.33
CA GLU A 44 23.28 6.87 -1.22
C GLU A 44 23.90 5.93 -0.17
N ASP A 45 25.22 5.76 -0.21
CA ASP A 45 25.94 4.91 0.74
C ASP A 45 25.87 5.47 2.17
N ARG A 46 25.88 6.81 2.31
CA ARG A 46 25.67 7.46 3.60
C ARG A 46 24.26 7.21 4.14
N ILE A 47 23.23 7.39 3.33
CA ILE A 47 21.83 7.13 3.72
C ILE A 47 21.65 5.67 4.14
N LYS A 48 22.25 4.72 3.43
CA LYS A 48 22.21 3.29 3.81
C LYS A 48 22.87 3.06 5.17
N GLN A 49 24.00 3.72 5.43
CA GLN A 49 24.70 3.59 6.71
C GLN A 49 23.88 4.18 7.87
N ASP A 50 23.34 5.39 7.71
CA ASP A 50 22.50 6.03 8.72
C ASP A 50 21.25 5.17 9.01
N GLN A 51 20.63 4.58 7.99
CA GLN A 51 19.51 3.65 8.18
C GLN A 51 19.90 2.39 8.96
N ARG A 52 21.10 1.83 8.73
CA ARG A 52 21.61 0.69 9.51
C ARG A 52 21.80 1.06 10.97
N ASP A 53 22.29 2.26 11.26
CA ASP A 53 22.49 2.71 12.63
C ASP A 53 21.15 2.99 13.33
N ILE A 54 20.15 3.52 12.62
CA ILE A 54 18.77 3.60 13.09
C ILE A 54 18.23 2.19 13.43
N ASP A 55 18.42 1.20 12.55
CA ASP A 55 17.94 -0.16 12.79
C ASP A 55 18.57 -0.79 14.03
N LYS A 56 19.89 -0.60 14.25
CA LYS A 56 20.58 -1.04 15.48
C LYS A 56 19.98 -0.38 16.73
N LEU A 57 19.74 0.94 16.68
CA LEU A 57 19.13 1.68 17.78
C LEU A 57 17.70 1.19 18.06
N ARG A 58 16.90 0.90 17.02
CA ARG A 58 15.59 0.27 17.17
C ARG A 58 15.70 -1.12 17.80
N GLY A 59 16.70 -1.93 17.44
CA GLY A 59 17.01 -3.20 18.11
C GLY A 59 17.25 -3.04 19.61
N ARG A 60 18.05 -2.05 20.02
CA ARG A 60 18.26 -1.72 21.44
C ARG A 60 16.97 -1.29 22.13
N GLN A 61 16.14 -0.47 21.49
CA GLN A 61 14.84 -0.06 22.03
C GLN A 61 13.93 -1.27 22.28
N VAL A 62 13.90 -2.24 21.35
CA VAL A 62 13.16 -3.51 21.53
C VAL A 62 13.68 -4.29 22.74
N SER A 63 15.00 -4.39 22.92
CA SER A 63 15.62 -5.03 24.09
C SER A 63 15.20 -4.36 25.41
N TRP A 64 15.26 -3.03 25.47
CA TRP A 64 14.83 -2.28 26.66
C TRP A 64 13.34 -2.43 26.95
N LEU A 65 12.49 -2.42 25.91
CA LEU A 65 11.06 -2.67 26.09
C LEU A 65 10.79 -4.08 26.61
N LYS A 66 11.58 -5.07 26.21
CA LYS A 66 11.47 -6.43 26.73
C LYS A 66 11.79 -6.50 28.23
N LEU A 67 12.77 -5.72 28.70
CA LEU A 67 13.03 -5.54 30.13
C LEU A 67 11.85 -4.87 30.85
N VAL A 68 11.27 -3.82 30.27
CA VAL A 68 10.08 -3.13 30.81
C VAL A 68 8.90 -4.11 30.95
N ILE A 69 8.66 -4.96 29.95
CA ILE A 69 7.64 -6.02 30.00
C ILE A 69 7.94 -6.98 31.16
N ARG A 70 9.16 -7.53 31.25
CA ARG A 70 9.57 -8.49 32.30
C ARG A 70 9.42 -7.92 33.72
N ARG A 71 9.52 -6.60 33.88
CA ARG A 71 9.41 -5.90 35.17
C ARG A 71 8.02 -5.31 35.44
N ASN A 72 7.04 -5.54 34.56
CA ASN A 72 5.71 -4.92 34.62
C ASN A 72 5.77 -3.39 34.71
N GLY A 73 6.76 -2.75 34.07
CA GLY A 73 6.99 -1.30 34.18
C GLY A 73 5.81 -0.46 33.69
N THR A 74 5.12 -0.91 32.65
CA THR A 74 3.92 -0.24 32.13
C THR A 74 2.84 -0.02 33.19
N TYR A 75 2.51 -1.07 33.95
CA TYR A 75 1.47 -1.01 34.98
C TYR A 75 1.92 -0.23 36.22
N ARG A 76 3.21 -0.32 36.57
CA ARG A 76 3.79 0.47 37.68
C ARG A 76 3.66 1.97 37.46
N ASP A 77 3.74 2.39 36.20
CA ASP A 77 3.59 3.79 35.80
C ASP A 77 2.13 4.19 35.55
N GLY A 78 1.16 3.29 35.76
CA GLY A 78 -0.27 3.57 35.59
C GLY A 78 -0.78 3.56 34.14
N TYR A 79 0.02 3.11 33.17
CA TYR A 79 -0.41 3.03 31.77
C TYR A 79 -1.22 1.76 31.51
N ARG A 80 -2.25 1.88 30.65
CA ARG A 80 -3.13 0.76 30.28
C ARG A 80 -2.51 -0.20 29.26
N SER A 81 -1.57 0.29 28.45
CA SER A 81 -0.91 -0.51 27.43
C SER A 81 0.57 -0.13 27.29
N LEU A 82 1.39 -1.12 26.90
CA LEU A 82 2.80 -0.89 26.60
C LEU A 82 2.97 0.10 25.45
N ILE A 83 2.02 0.14 24.51
CA ILE A 83 2.07 1.01 23.34
C ILE A 83 1.93 2.47 23.79
N ASP A 84 0.94 2.76 24.63
CA ASP A 84 0.71 4.12 25.16
C ASP A 84 1.88 4.57 26.04
N TRP A 85 2.43 3.65 26.85
CA TRP A 85 3.63 3.91 27.64
C TRP A 85 4.83 4.23 26.75
N THR A 86 5.05 3.45 25.68
CA THR A 86 6.18 3.63 24.77
C THR A 86 6.05 4.92 23.96
N ALA A 87 4.87 5.20 23.40
CA ALA A 87 4.60 6.42 22.66
C ALA A 87 4.82 7.66 23.54
N SER A 88 4.29 7.64 24.77
CA SER A 88 4.42 8.75 25.71
C SER A 88 5.84 8.96 26.24
N ARG A 89 6.61 7.89 26.50
CA ARG A 89 7.96 7.99 27.06
C ARG A 89 9.03 8.32 26.03
N LEU A 90 8.83 7.91 24.78
CA LEU A 90 9.80 8.14 23.69
C LEU A 90 9.41 9.32 22.79
N ASP A 91 8.23 9.91 22.99
CA ASP A 91 7.66 10.97 22.16
C ASP A 91 7.65 10.58 20.65
N ILE A 92 7.09 9.40 20.37
CA ILE A 92 7.00 8.85 19.01
C ILE A 92 5.54 8.57 18.61
N PRO A 93 5.23 8.55 17.30
CA PRO A 93 3.91 8.17 16.83
C PRO A 93 3.45 6.81 17.36
N HIS A 94 2.15 6.69 17.63
CA HIS A 94 1.55 5.45 18.18
C HIS A 94 1.85 4.22 17.33
N LYS A 95 1.92 4.39 16.01
CA LYS A 95 2.29 3.33 15.06
C LYS A 95 3.70 2.79 15.30
N ASP A 96 4.69 3.66 15.51
CA ASP A 96 6.08 3.26 15.73
C ASP A 96 6.23 2.60 17.10
N ALA A 97 5.54 3.13 18.11
CA ALA A 97 5.44 2.51 19.43
C ALA A 97 4.80 1.12 19.35
N ALA A 98 3.76 0.96 18.53
CA ALA A 98 3.09 -0.33 18.31
C ALA A 98 4.05 -1.34 17.65
N ASP A 99 4.83 -0.92 16.66
CA ASP A 99 5.80 -1.78 15.97
C ASP A 99 6.92 -2.24 16.92
N LEU A 100 7.45 -1.34 17.75
CA LEU A 100 8.43 -1.68 18.80
C LEU A 100 7.86 -2.66 19.84
N ALA A 101 6.68 -2.34 20.39
CA ALA A 101 6.00 -3.18 21.37
C ALA A 101 5.57 -4.54 20.79
N TYR A 102 5.27 -4.59 19.49
CA TYR A 102 4.95 -5.82 18.78
C TYR A 102 6.16 -6.76 18.73
N LEU A 103 7.34 -6.27 18.35
CA LEU A 103 8.55 -7.08 18.29
C LEU A 103 9.10 -7.45 19.67
N ALA A 104 9.04 -6.54 20.65
CA ALA A 104 9.49 -6.82 22.02
C ALA A 104 8.76 -8.00 22.67
N ARG A 105 7.52 -8.25 22.27
CA ARG A 105 6.70 -9.38 22.76
C ARG A 105 6.95 -10.70 22.04
N ARG A 106 7.52 -10.67 20.83
CA ARG A 106 7.56 -11.83 19.92
C ARG A 106 8.95 -12.37 19.66
N LEU A 107 9.92 -11.47 19.51
CA LEU A 107 11.29 -11.88 19.21
C LEU A 107 11.95 -12.47 20.44
N ASP A 108 12.73 -13.53 20.26
CA ASP A 108 13.68 -14.02 21.25
C ASP A 108 14.87 -13.05 21.43
N ASP A 109 15.69 -13.29 22.46
CA ASP A 109 16.81 -12.40 22.78
C ASP A 109 17.93 -12.47 21.72
N GLU A 110 18.09 -13.62 21.04
CA GLU A 110 19.09 -13.83 19.99
C GLU A 110 18.79 -12.98 18.75
N THR A 111 17.55 -13.04 18.27
CA THR A 111 17.07 -12.25 17.12
C THR A 111 17.17 -10.75 17.41
N ILE A 112 16.90 -10.32 18.65
CA ILE A 112 17.08 -8.92 19.07
C ILE A 112 18.58 -8.52 19.03
N SER A 113 19.48 -9.42 19.44
CA SER A 113 20.93 -9.20 19.33
C SER A 113 21.36 -9.03 17.87
N MET A 114 20.86 -9.88 16.97
CA MET A 114 21.15 -9.78 15.53
C MET A 114 20.72 -8.43 14.92
N ILE A 115 19.59 -7.86 15.35
CA ILE A 115 19.19 -6.49 14.94
C ILE A 115 20.13 -5.45 15.54
N THR A 116 20.45 -5.59 16.83
CA THR A 116 21.29 -4.64 17.59
C THR A 116 22.72 -4.56 17.04
N GLU A 117 23.24 -5.68 16.54
CA GLU A 117 24.55 -5.79 15.90
C GLU A 117 24.51 -5.34 14.42
N GLY A 118 23.32 -5.20 13.84
CA GLY A 118 23.11 -4.74 12.47
C GLY A 118 23.15 -5.84 11.42
N TYR A 119 23.06 -7.11 11.83
CA TYR A 119 22.89 -8.23 10.90
C TYR A 119 21.51 -8.22 10.23
N PHE A 120 20.48 -7.80 10.97
CA PHE A 120 19.11 -7.69 10.44
C PHE A 120 18.56 -6.26 10.55
N SER A 121 17.86 -5.83 9.49
CA SER A 121 17.09 -4.59 9.51
C SER A 121 15.82 -4.75 10.36
N PHE A 122 15.53 -3.74 11.18
CA PHE A 122 14.32 -3.70 12.02
C PHE A 122 13.04 -3.87 11.19
N SER A 123 12.90 -3.10 10.11
CA SER A 123 11.71 -3.10 9.26
C SER A 123 11.52 -4.43 8.52
N ARG A 124 12.61 -5.07 8.14
CA ARG A 124 12.60 -6.40 7.51
C ARG A 124 12.17 -7.47 8.52
N THR A 125 12.73 -7.47 9.72
CA THR A 125 12.33 -8.39 10.79
C THR A 125 10.88 -8.21 11.19
N LEU A 126 10.40 -6.97 11.30
CA LEU A 126 8.98 -6.67 11.54
C LEU A 126 8.07 -7.27 10.48
N SER A 127 8.44 -7.15 9.21
CA SER A 127 7.65 -7.65 8.09
C SER A 127 7.64 -9.18 8.05
N LYS A 128 8.78 -9.83 8.30
CA LYS A 128 8.88 -11.30 8.42
C LYS A 128 8.06 -11.83 9.59
N GLN A 129 8.15 -11.20 10.75
CA GLN A 129 7.35 -11.62 11.91
C GLN A 129 5.85 -11.49 11.64
N ARG A 130 5.42 -10.43 10.92
CA ARG A 130 4.03 -10.27 10.50
C ARG A 130 3.57 -11.29 9.46
N LEU A 131 4.49 -11.77 8.62
CA LEU A 131 4.22 -12.87 7.67
C LEU A 131 4.03 -14.19 8.42
N LEU A 132 4.90 -14.50 9.39
CA LEU A 132 4.77 -15.68 10.24
C LEU A 132 3.46 -15.65 11.04
N ASP A 133 3.15 -14.53 11.68
CA ASP A 133 1.88 -14.33 12.41
C ASP A 133 0.65 -14.45 11.49
N ALA A 134 0.79 -14.13 10.20
CA ALA A 134 -0.26 -14.31 9.21
C ALA A 134 -0.48 -15.78 8.82
N GLY A 135 0.38 -16.70 9.25
CA GLY A 135 0.35 -18.12 8.88
C GLY A 135 1.30 -18.49 7.75
N GLY A 136 2.24 -17.62 7.38
CA GLY A 136 3.31 -17.94 6.45
C GLY A 136 4.26 -18.98 7.03
N ASP A 137 4.66 -19.95 6.21
CA ASP A 137 5.63 -20.98 6.58
C ASP A 137 7.07 -20.57 6.24
N GLN A 138 8.02 -21.48 6.43
CA GLN A 138 9.44 -21.21 6.12
C GLN A 138 9.68 -21.01 4.62
N ALA A 139 8.89 -21.62 3.75
CA ALA A 139 8.98 -21.39 2.31
C ALA A 139 8.54 -19.96 1.96
N ALA A 140 7.46 -19.46 2.56
CA ALA A 140 7.01 -18.08 2.43
C ALA A 140 8.06 -17.08 2.95
N VAL A 141 8.71 -17.39 4.08
CA VAL A 141 9.80 -16.54 4.61
C VAL A 141 10.99 -16.52 3.64
N ALA A 142 11.38 -17.66 3.07
CA ALA A 142 12.44 -17.72 2.07
C ALA A 142 12.08 -16.97 0.78
N GLU A 143 10.81 -17.03 0.34
CA GLU A 143 10.31 -16.26 -0.80
C GLU A 143 10.38 -14.75 -0.52
N SER A 144 10.00 -14.34 0.70
CA SER A 144 10.03 -12.95 1.14
C SER A 144 11.43 -12.32 1.01
N GLU A 145 12.49 -13.12 1.00
CA GLU A 145 13.85 -12.62 0.88
C GLU A 145 14.14 -11.94 -0.46
N LYS A 146 13.44 -12.36 -1.51
CA LYS A 146 13.59 -11.84 -2.86
C LYS A 146 12.73 -10.60 -3.13
N MET A 147 11.92 -10.19 -2.16
CA MET A 147 10.95 -9.11 -2.30
C MET A 147 11.38 -7.85 -1.54
N ASP A 148 10.87 -6.69 -1.94
CA ASP A 148 10.94 -5.47 -1.15
C ASP A 148 9.96 -5.52 0.04
N LEU A 149 10.03 -4.55 0.96
CA LEU A 149 9.16 -4.53 2.15
C LEU A 149 7.67 -4.44 1.79
N LEU A 150 7.32 -3.78 0.68
CA LEU A 150 5.95 -3.73 0.21
C LEU A 150 5.48 -5.10 -0.30
N GLY A 151 6.32 -5.81 -1.04
CA GLY A 151 6.11 -7.18 -1.48
C GLY A 151 5.89 -8.13 -0.30
N VAL A 152 6.71 -8.06 0.75
CA VAL A 152 6.51 -8.87 1.97
C VAL A 152 5.19 -8.55 2.65
N LYS A 153 4.78 -7.28 2.71
CA LYS A 153 3.46 -6.91 3.26
C LYS A 153 2.30 -7.49 2.45
N LYS A 154 2.41 -7.48 1.11
CA LYS A 154 1.44 -8.10 0.21
C LYS A 154 1.42 -9.61 0.39
N LEU A 155 2.59 -10.25 0.47
CA LEU A 155 2.72 -11.68 0.75
C LEU A 155 2.03 -12.02 2.08
N ALA A 156 2.32 -11.30 3.16
CA ALA A 156 1.67 -11.50 4.46
C ALA A 156 0.15 -11.29 4.39
N ALA A 157 -0.32 -10.33 3.60
CA ALA A 157 -1.75 -10.12 3.40
C ALA A 157 -2.43 -11.30 2.69
N ARG A 158 -1.72 -12.09 1.88
CA ARG A 158 -2.26 -13.33 1.28
C ARG A 158 -2.43 -14.45 2.30
N TYR A 159 -1.51 -14.58 3.25
CA TYR A 159 -1.58 -15.61 4.29
C TYR A 159 -2.64 -15.35 5.37
N ARG A 160 -2.88 -14.08 5.72
CA ARG A 160 -3.83 -13.73 6.80
C ARG A 160 -5.19 -14.33 6.53
N LYS A 161 -5.79 -15.05 7.47
CA LYS A 161 -7.20 -15.46 7.31
C LYS A 161 -8.14 -14.26 7.38
N MET A 162 -9.16 -14.25 6.54
CA MET A 162 -10.30 -13.32 6.53
C MET A 162 -11.52 -14.08 7.05
N SER A 163 -12.10 -13.58 8.14
CA SER A 163 -13.35 -14.11 8.68
C SER A 163 -14.55 -13.41 8.05
N LYS A 164 -15.74 -14.04 8.12
CA LYS A 164 -17.01 -13.40 7.76
C LYS A 164 -17.23 -12.06 8.49
N ALA A 165 -16.78 -11.97 9.74
CA ALA A 165 -16.84 -10.72 10.51
C ALA A 165 -15.93 -9.62 9.93
N ASP A 166 -14.77 -9.98 9.39
CA ASP A 166 -13.86 -9.02 8.74
C ASP A 166 -14.47 -8.50 7.44
N ASP A 167 -15.09 -9.37 6.64
CA ASP A 167 -15.78 -9.00 5.40
C ASP A 167 -16.94 -8.05 5.68
N LYS A 168 -17.82 -8.42 6.62
CA LYS A 168 -18.94 -7.58 7.03
C LYS A 168 -18.46 -6.20 7.48
N LYS A 169 -17.38 -6.15 8.27
CA LYS A 169 -16.78 -4.89 8.71
C LYS A 169 -16.23 -4.07 7.54
N ILE A 170 -15.61 -4.71 6.53
CA ILE A 170 -15.13 -4.02 5.33
C ILE A 170 -16.31 -3.41 4.58
N PHE A 171 -17.38 -4.16 4.39
CA PHE A 171 -18.61 -3.72 3.74
C PHE A 171 -19.27 -2.56 4.50
N GLU A 172 -19.47 -2.69 5.81
CA GLU A 172 -20.05 -1.62 6.64
C GLU A 172 -19.18 -0.37 6.72
N SER A 173 -17.88 -0.50 6.48
CA SER A 173 -16.94 0.63 6.45
C SER A 173 -16.84 1.33 5.10
N GLN A 174 -17.62 0.91 4.10
CA GLN A 174 -17.63 1.56 2.80
C GLN A 174 -18.21 2.96 2.89
N TYR A 175 -17.54 3.92 2.25
CA TYR A 175 -18.06 5.27 2.12
C TYR A 175 -17.43 5.95 0.91
N VAL A 176 -18.13 6.93 0.39
CA VAL A 176 -17.60 7.93 -0.53
C VAL A 176 -17.93 9.29 0.07
N ASN A 177 -16.91 10.12 0.23
CA ASN A 177 -17.01 11.46 0.77
C ASN A 177 -16.57 12.45 -0.29
N LEU A 178 -17.43 13.43 -0.54
CA LEU A 178 -17.19 14.53 -1.45
C LEU A 178 -17.27 15.82 -0.64
N ARG A 179 -16.15 16.55 -0.57
CA ARG A 179 -16.05 17.78 0.22
C ARG A 179 -15.59 18.93 -0.66
N GLU A 180 -16.29 20.05 -0.60
CA GLU A 180 -15.87 21.28 -1.24
C GLU A 180 -14.67 21.91 -0.50
N SER A 181 -13.78 22.55 -1.25
CA SER A 181 -12.74 23.42 -0.70
C SER A 181 -13.37 24.64 -0.05
N ASP A 182 -12.70 25.19 0.96
CA ASP A 182 -13.21 26.34 1.72
C ASP A 182 -13.39 27.59 0.83
N ASP A 183 -12.69 27.64 -0.31
CA ASP A 183 -12.78 28.71 -1.32
C ASP A 183 -13.82 28.43 -2.44
N GLY A 184 -14.50 27.28 -2.41
CA GLY A 184 -15.51 26.88 -3.39
C GLY A 184 -14.98 26.56 -4.80
N ARG A 185 -13.66 26.48 -4.98
CA ARG A 185 -13.04 26.31 -6.31
C ARG A 185 -12.70 24.88 -6.66
N GLN A 186 -12.61 24.02 -5.66
CA GLN A 186 -12.14 22.65 -5.80
C GLN A 186 -13.01 21.72 -4.98
N TRP A 187 -13.06 20.47 -5.42
CA TRP A 187 -13.75 19.40 -4.72
C TRP A 187 -12.76 18.29 -4.43
N PHE A 188 -12.82 17.76 -3.21
CA PHE A 188 -12.04 16.63 -2.75
C PHE A 188 -12.94 15.40 -2.69
N LEU A 189 -12.57 14.36 -3.45
CA LEU A 189 -13.21 13.06 -3.41
C LEU A 189 -12.30 12.08 -2.68
N SER A 190 -12.86 11.39 -1.67
CA SER A 190 -12.17 10.32 -0.95
C SER A 190 -13.15 9.21 -0.62
N GLY A 191 -12.68 7.98 -0.48
CA GLY A 191 -13.59 6.88 -0.16
C GLY A 191 -12.87 5.60 0.19
N ARG A 192 -13.67 4.65 0.64
CA ARG A 192 -13.27 3.28 0.95
C ARG A 192 -14.31 2.37 0.33
N LEU A 193 -13.85 1.42 -0.46
CA LEU A 193 -14.69 0.46 -1.17
C LEU A 193 -14.24 -0.96 -0.83
N THR A 194 -15.09 -1.94 -1.17
CA THR A 194 -14.64 -3.34 -1.15
C THR A 194 -13.65 -3.53 -2.28
N ALA A 195 -12.89 -4.61 -2.21
CA ALA A 195 -11.86 -4.87 -3.21
C ALA A 195 -12.47 -5.11 -4.62
N ILE A 196 -13.69 -5.67 -4.70
CA ILE A 196 -14.39 -5.87 -5.97
C ILE A 196 -14.90 -4.54 -6.54
N ASP A 197 -15.61 -3.76 -5.73
CA ASP A 197 -16.17 -2.48 -6.18
C ASP A 197 -15.06 -1.51 -6.60
N GLY A 198 -13.97 -1.47 -5.84
CA GLY A 198 -12.79 -0.68 -6.18
C GLY A 198 -12.17 -1.09 -7.51
N GLU A 199 -12.13 -2.39 -7.82
CA GLU A 199 -11.62 -2.89 -9.11
C GLU A 199 -12.56 -2.59 -10.27
N ILE A 200 -13.87 -2.68 -10.05
CA ILE A 200 -14.88 -2.30 -11.04
C ILE A 200 -14.70 -0.83 -11.40
N ILE A 201 -14.63 0.04 -10.39
CA ILE A 201 -14.41 1.48 -10.59
C ILE A 201 -13.07 1.73 -11.27
N ARG A 202 -11.99 1.09 -10.84
CA ARG A 202 -10.67 1.25 -11.47
C ARG A 202 -10.73 0.86 -12.95
N LYS A 203 -11.30 -0.30 -13.30
CA LYS A 203 -11.41 -0.76 -14.69
C LYS A 203 -12.30 0.16 -15.52
N ALA A 204 -13.42 0.62 -14.97
CA ALA A 204 -14.30 1.55 -15.66
C ALA A 204 -13.60 2.89 -15.91
N LEU A 205 -12.89 3.40 -14.89
CA LEU A 205 -12.14 4.65 -14.97
C LEU A 205 -10.98 4.55 -15.95
N ASP A 206 -10.19 3.48 -15.93
CA ASP A 206 -9.08 3.27 -16.86
C ASP A 206 -9.61 3.22 -18.31
N ARG A 207 -10.68 2.46 -18.57
CA ARG A 207 -11.32 2.43 -19.90
C ARG A 207 -11.78 3.81 -20.36
N ARG A 208 -12.36 4.62 -19.47
CA ARG A 208 -12.78 5.97 -19.83
C ARG A 208 -11.58 6.91 -20.02
N THR A 209 -10.55 6.76 -19.20
CA THR A 209 -9.31 7.53 -19.27
C THR A 209 -8.62 7.33 -20.61
N ASP A 210 -8.63 6.10 -21.15
CA ASP A 210 -8.10 5.77 -22.48
C ASP A 210 -8.87 6.48 -23.62
N GLN A 211 -10.12 6.88 -23.38
CA GLN A 211 -10.95 7.62 -24.34
C GLN A 211 -10.77 9.14 -24.23
N VAL A 212 -10.12 9.64 -23.16
CA VAL A 212 -9.85 11.07 -23.00
C VAL A 212 -8.79 11.47 -24.03
N PRO A 213 -9.12 12.36 -24.98
CA PRO A 213 -8.15 12.76 -25.98
C PRO A 213 -6.97 13.47 -25.31
N ASP A 214 -5.77 13.26 -25.83
CA ASP A 214 -4.60 14.03 -25.48
C ASP A 214 -4.71 15.46 -26.03
N ILE A 215 -5.62 16.24 -25.46
CA ILE A 215 -5.77 17.65 -25.80
C ILE A 215 -4.63 18.38 -25.08
N ALA A 216 -3.52 18.52 -25.79
CA ALA A 216 -2.44 19.39 -25.37
C ALA A 216 -2.96 20.84 -25.42
N THR A 217 -3.25 21.43 -24.27
CA THR A 217 -3.44 22.90 -24.14
C THR A 217 -2.08 23.58 -24.29
N GLY A 218 -1.52 23.55 -25.51
CA GLY A 218 -0.23 24.12 -25.88
C GLY A 218 0.84 23.06 -26.20
N PRO A 219 1.92 23.46 -26.92
CA PRO A 219 2.91 22.54 -27.48
C PRO A 219 3.70 21.71 -26.45
N ASP A 220 3.71 22.08 -25.17
CA ASP A 220 4.50 21.43 -24.11
C ASP A 220 3.67 20.87 -22.94
N ARG A 221 2.33 20.88 -23.00
CA ARG A 221 1.50 20.48 -21.85
C ARG A 221 0.67 19.26 -22.13
N GLN A 222 1.26 18.09 -21.91
CA GLN A 222 0.54 16.82 -21.86
C GLN A 222 -0.24 16.70 -20.55
N LEU A 223 -1.44 16.12 -20.62
CA LEU A 223 -2.22 15.80 -19.43
C LEU A 223 -1.52 14.70 -18.64
N THR A 224 -1.34 14.93 -17.34
CA THR A 224 -0.86 13.87 -16.44
C THR A 224 -1.91 12.75 -16.34
N PRO A 225 -1.50 11.51 -16.05
CA PRO A 225 -2.45 10.40 -15.87
C PRO A 225 -3.56 10.70 -14.85
N ALA A 226 -3.22 11.38 -13.75
CA ALA A 226 -4.19 11.80 -12.73
C ALA A 226 -5.22 12.81 -13.27
N GLN A 227 -4.80 13.75 -14.13
CA GLN A 227 -5.72 14.70 -14.76
C GLN A 227 -6.67 13.99 -15.74
N LYS A 228 -6.16 13.04 -16.53
CA LYS A 228 -7.01 12.24 -17.42
C LYS A 228 -8.03 11.42 -16.63
N GLN A 229 -7.64 10.83 -15.50
CA GLN A 229 -8.55 10.13 -14.61
C GLN A 229 -9.64 11.06 -14.04
N ALA A 230 -9.29 12.27 -13.60
CA ALA A 230 -10.28 13.24 -13.11
C ALA A 230 -11.29 13.65 -14.21
N ILE A 231 -10.82 13.88 -15.43
CA ILE A 231 -11.67 14.15 -16.61
C ILE A 231 -12.55 12.93 -16.89
N GLY A 232 -11.97 11.73 -16.94
CA GLY A 232 -12.70 10.49 -17.20
C GLY A 232 -13.84 10.27 -16.20
N LEU A 233 -13.59 10.45 -14.91
CA LEU A 233 -14.61 10.35 -13.86
C LEU A 233 -15.74 11.37 -14.05
N THR A 234 -15.39 12.63 -14.33
CA THR A 234 -16.38 13.69 -14.56
C THR A 234 -17.22 13.40 -15.80
N THR A 235 -16.61 12.83 -16.85
CA THR A 235 -17.32 12.51 -18.09
C THR A 235 -18.24 11.30 -17.91
N MET A 236 -17.85 10.30 -17.10
CA MET A 236 -18.77 9.20 -16.71
C MET A 236 -19.99 9.74 -15.98
N ALA A 237 -19.80 10.67 -15.03
CA ALA A 237 -20.90 11.28 -14.30
C ALA A 237 -21.79 12.16 -15.20
N ALA A 238 -21.19 12.89 -16.14
CA ALA A 238 -21.94 13.70 -17.11
C ALA A 238 -22.78 12.82 -18.07
N ASP A 239 -22.20 11.75 -18.62
CA ASP A 239 -22.92 10.81 -19.48
C ASP A 239 -24.12 10.18 -18.77
N ASP A 240 -24.00 9.87 -17.48
CA ASP A 240 -25.08 9.31 -16.65
C ASP A 240 -26.21 10.33 -16.44
N LEU A 241 -25.86 11.57 -16.09
CA LEU A 241 -26.82 12.67 -15.92
C LEU A 241 -27.53 13.01 -17.25
N ASP A 242 -26.82 12.99 -18.38
CA ASP A 242 -27.35 13.27 -19.71
C ASP A 242 -28.16 12.09 -20.28
N GLY A 243 -27.84 10.86 -19.87
CA GLY A 243 -28.55 9.64 -20.24
C GLY A 243 -30.01 9.62 -19.75
N HIS A 244 -30.26 10.14 -18.55
CA HIS A 244 -31.61 10.26 -17.97
C HIS A 244 -32.47 11.35 -18.61
N LEU A 245 -31.88 12.30 -19.36
CA LEU A 245 -32.62 13.37 -20.04
C LEU A 245 -33.08 12.98 -21.45
N ASN A 246 -32.58 11.86 -22.00
CA ASN A 246 -32.76 11.46 -23.40
C ASN A 246 -33.41 10.07 -23.57
N GLU A 247 -34.23 9.62 -22.63
CA GLU A 247 -34.88 8.30 -22.67
C GLU A 247 -35.86 8.08 -23.84
N SER A 248 -36.12 9.06 -24.70
CA SER A 248 -36.93 8.81 -25.90
C SER A 248 -36.19 8.23 -27.09
N HIS A 249 -34.87 8.36 -27.26
CA HIS A 249 -34.16 7.77 -28.41
C HIS A 249 -32.66 7.59 -28.17
N ARG A 250 -32.22 6.41 -27.70
CA ARG A 250 -30.89 5.83 -27.98
C ARG A 250 -30.80 4.38 -27.47
N SER A 251 -31.39 3.45 -28.20
CA SER A 251 -30.80 2.12 -28.34
C SER A 251 -29.79 2.20 -29.48
N GLY A 252 -28.49 2.25 -29.17
CA GLY A 252 -27.45 2.16 -30.19
C GLY A 252 -26.15 2.81 -29.77
N ASP A 253 -25.12 1.98 -29.60
CA ASP A 253 -23.70 2.34 -29.43
C ASP A 253 -23.20 2.86 -28.09
N CYS A 254 -23.70 2.28 -26.99
CA CYS A 254 -22.77 1.88 -25.94
C CYS A 254 -22.33 0.45 -26.28
N ASP A 255 -21.04 0.19 -26.50
CA ASP A 255 -20.48 -1.18 -26.52
C ASP A 255 -20.73 -1.78 -25.12
N GLY A 256 -21.93 -2.32 -24.93
CA GLY A 256 -22.60 -2.65 -23.66
C GLY A 256 -22.01 -3.87 -22.98
N ARG A 257 -20.69 -3.93 -22.85
CA ARG A 257 -20.03 -4.85 -21.94
C ARG A 257 -19.96 -4.18 -20.58
N GLU A 258 -20.95 -4.49 -19.75
CA GLU A 258 -20.86 -4.31 -18.30
C GLU A 258 -19.44 -4.70 -17.84
N PRO A 259 -18.82 -3.94 -16.93
CA PRO A 259 -17.48 -4.25 -16.44
C PRO A 259 -17.48 -5.62 -15.73
N VAL A 260 -17.17 -6.68 -16.48
CA VAL A 260 -17.10 -8.03 -15.93
C VAL A 260 -15.79 -8.22 -15.18
N VAL A 261 -15.88 -8.57 -13.89
CA VAL A 261 -14.77 -9.08 -13.09
C VAL A 261 -14.74 -10.60 -13.25
N THR A 262 -13.61 -11.16 -13.67
CA THR A 262 -13.44 -12.63 -13.73
C THR A 262 -12.73 -13.08 -12.46
N VAL A 263 -13.40 -13.90 -11.65
CA VAL A 263 -12.84 -14.53 -10.44
C VAL A 263 -12.19 -15.85 -10.84
N VAL A 264 -10.94 -16.09 -10.44
CA VAL A 264 -10.28 -17.40 -10.64
C VAL A 264 -10.05 -18.03 -9.27
N LYS A 265 -10.76 -19.12 -8.98
CA LYS A 265 -10.65 -19.90 -7.76
C LYS A 265 -9.68 -21.07 -7.97
N GLN A 266 -8.62 -21.14 -7.17
CA GLN A 266 -7.81 -22.36 -7.06
C GLN A 266 -8.46 -23.27 -6.01
N TYR A 267 -9.10 -24.34 -6.48
CA TYR A 267 -9.94 -25.21 -5.66
C TYR A 267 -9.18 -25.84 -4.48
N ASP A 268 -7.96 -26.35 -4.71
CA ASP A 268 -7.18 -27.04 -3.67
C ASP A 268 -6.80 -26.14 -2.48
N LEU A 269 -6.53 -24.86 -2.73
CA LEU A 269 -6.20 -23.86 -1.70
C LEU A 269 -7.44 -23.31 -0.99
N ALA A 270 -8.55 -23.19 -1.72
CA ALA A 270 -9.81 -22.67 -1.19
C ALA A 270 -10.49 -23.69 -0.26
N GLU A 271 -10.55 -24.98 -0.63
CA GLU A 271 -11.15 -26.03 0.21
C GLU A 271 -10.31 -26.32 1.46
N ALA A 272 -8.97 -26.36 1.34
CA ALA A 272 -8.08 -26.61 2.47
C ALA A 272 -8.18 -25.53 3.58
N SER A 273 -8.68 -24.34 3.23
CA SER A 273 -8.85 -23.21 4.15
C SER A 273 -10.30 -22.87 4.47
N ASP A 274 -11.28 -23.65 4.02
CA ASP A 274 -12.72 -23.34 4.15
C ASP A 274 -13.05 -21.90 3.70
N ASN A 275 -12.44 -21.47 2.59
CA ASN A 275 -12.47 -20.10 2.05
C ASN A 275 -11.99 -18.99 3.02
N THR A 276 -11.48 -19.32 4.21
CA THR A 276 -11.01 -18.34 5.19
C THR A 276 -9.69 -17.70 4.80
N GLN A 277 -8.91 -18.27 3.89
CA GLN A 277 -7.77 -17.55 3.31
C GLN A 277 -8.18 -16.59 2.19
N GLY A 278 -9.48 -16.48 1.88
CA GLY A 278 -9.98 -15.65 0.79
C GLY A 278 -9.48 -16.11 -0.58
N ILE A 279 -10.13 -15.65 -1.64
CA ILE A 279 -9.71 -15.97 -3.01
C ILE A 279 -9.09 -14.71 -3.62
N GLU A 280 -7.93 -14.88 -4.27
CA GLU A 280 -7.25 -13.81 -4.97
C GLU A 280 -7.72 -13.72 -6.44
N ILE A 281 -8.32 -12.60 -6.82
CA ILE A 281 -8.58 -12.20 -8.20
C ILE A 281 -7.47 -11.28 -8.68
N GLY A 282 -6.50 -11.80 -9.42
CA GLY A 282 -5.36 -10.99 -9.86
C GLY A 282 -4.57 -10.44 -8.67
N ARG A 283 -4.90 -9.23 -8.21
CA ARG A 283 -4.31 -8.58 -7.01
C ARG A 283 -5.33 -8.27 -5.90
N ILE A 284 -6.59 -8.66 -6.08
CA ILE A 284 -7.71 -8.36 -5.20
C ILE A 284 -8.05 -9.58 -4.37
N ARG A 285 -8.27 -9.40 -3.08
CA ARG A 285 -8.66 -10.48 -2.20
C ARG A 285 -10.12 -10.34 -1.79
N ILE A 286 -10.87 -11.42 -1.96
CA ILE A 286 -12.29 -11.51 -1.65
C ILE A 286 -12.46 -12.49 -0.50
N GLY A 287 -13.28 -12.12 0.47
CA GLY A 287 -13.54 -13.00 1.60
C GLY A 287 -14.78 -13.87 1.42
N PRO A 288 -15.04 -14.73 2.42
CA PRO A 288 -16.01 -15.81 2.30
C PRO A 288 -17.43 -15.34 1.95
N ASP A 289 -17.93 -14.25 2.54
CA ASP A 289 -19.33 -13.84 2.32
C ASP A 289 -19.52 -13.25 0.91
N SER A 290 -18.60 -12.39 0.49
CA SER A 290 -18.61 -11.85 -0.88
C SER A 290 -18.38 -12.93 -1.93
N LEU A 291 -17.60 -13.97 -1.61
CA LEU A 291 -17.40 -15.09 -2.51
C LEU A 291 -18.69 -15.93 -2.67
N GLU A 292 -19.36 -16.24 -1.57
CA GLU A 292 -20.64 -16.97 -1.56
C GLU A 292 -21.69 -16.25 -2.41
N GLU A 293 -21.77 -14.92 -2.30
CA GLU A 293 -22.65 -14.09 -3.13
C GLU A 293 -22.28 -14.14 -4.62
N ILE A 294 -20.98 -14.05 -4.95
CA ILE A 294 -20.51 -14.18 -6.34
C ILE A 294 -20.82 -15.57 -6.90
N GLU A 295 -20.68 -16.64 -6.10
CA GLU A 295 -21.01 -18.00 -6.53
C GLU A 295 -22.52 -18.16 -6.76
N CYS A 296 -23.37 -17.48 -5.97
CA CYS A 296 -24.82 -17.52 -6.12
C CYS A 296 -25.34 -16.73 -7.33
N VAL A 297 -24.75 -15.56 -7.63
CA VAL A 297 -25.24 -14.64 -8.67
C VAL A 297 -24.44 -14.74 -9.97
N GLY A 298 -23.17 -15.12 -9.88
CA GLY A 298 -22.22 -15.13 -10.97
C GLY A 298 -22.35 -16.36 -11.88
N ARG A 299 -21.88 -16.22 -13.12
CA ARG A 299 -21.76 -17.33 -14.05
C ARG A 299 -20.45 -18.07 -13.81
N GLU A 300 -20.52 -19.30 -13.29
CA GLU A 300 -19.35 -20.14 -13.07
C GLU A 300 -18.86 -20.80 -14.37
N GLU A 301 -17.53 -20.85 -14.55
CA GLU A 301 -16.87 -21.61 -15.61
C GLU A 301 -15.68 -22.40 -15.06
N THR A 302 -15.86 -23.70 -14.80
CA THR A 302 -14.81 -24.57 -14.26
C THR A 302 -13.84 -25.01 -15.37
N VAL A 303 -12.53 -24.92 -15.10
CA VAL A 303 -11.46 -25.45 -15.97
C VAL A 303 -10.69 -26.49 -15.16
N TYR A 304 -10.78 -27.75 -15.54
CA TYR A 304 -10.00 -28.83 -14.92
C TYR A 304 -8.57 -28.80 -15.46
N GLN A 305 -7.60 -28.70 -14.55
CA GLN A 305 -6.21 -29.00 -14.83
C GLN A 305 -5.91 -30.37 -14.22
N HIS A 306 -5.90 -31.41 -15.04
CA HIS A 306 -5.53 -32.75 -14.60
C HIS A 306 -4.02 -32.94 -14.78
N ASP A 307 -3.39 -33.61 -13.81
CA ASP A 307 -1.96 -33.93 -13.74
C ASP A 307 -1.25 -34.09 -15.10
N GLU A 308 -0.22 -33.27 -15.30
CA GLU A 308 0.81 -33.36 -16.34
C GLU A 308 0.40 -33.39 -17.83
N GLN A 309 -0.90 -33.36 -18.17
CA GLN A 309 -1.31 -33.20 -19.56
C GLN A 309 -1.40 -31.72 -19.96
N LYS A 310 -0.45 -31.32 -20.81
CA LYS A 310 -0.46 -30.06 -21.55
C LYS A 310 -1.81 -29.89 -22.23
N VAL A 311 -2.57 -28.85 -21.88
CA VAL A 311 -3.83 -28.53 -22.58
C VAL A 311 -3.47 -28.03 -23.98
N GLU A 312 -3.43 -28.95 -24.94
CA GLU A 312 -3.19 -28.62 -26.34
C GLU A 312 -4.50 -28.18 -27.00
N PRO A 313 -4.49 -27.09 -27.80
CA PRO A 313 -5.65 -26.76 -28.61
C PRO A 313 -5.90 -27.91 -29.59
N GLY A 314 -7.11 -28.47 -29.58
CA GLY A 314 -7.50 -29.52 -30.52
C GLY A 314 -7.30 -29.08 -31.98
N PRO A 315 -7.11 -30.02 -32.92
CA PRO A 315 -6.67 -29.76 -34.30
C PRO A 315 -7.60 -28.85 -35.13
N THR A 316 -8.80 -28.54 -34.63
CA THR A 316 -9.84 -27.79 -35.36
C THR A 316 -9.96 -26.33 -34.92
N SER A 317 -9.29 -25.90 -33.85
CA SER A 317 -9.38 -24.51 -33.35
C SER A 317 -8.01 -23.85 -33.20
N ARG A 318 -7.63 -23.02 -34.17
CA ARG A 318 -6.42 -22.16 -34.07
C ARG A 318 -6.53 -21.07 -33.00
N GLN A 319 -7.73 -20.81 -32.47
CA GLN A 319 -7.93 -19.84 -31.39
C GLN A 319 -8.04 -20.58 -30.05
N ILE A 320 -7.19 -20.22 -29.10
CA ILE A 320 -7.28 -20.71 -27.73
C ILE A 320 -8.63 -20.23 -27.16
N PRO A 321 -9.51 -21.14 -26.69
CA PRO A 321 -10.74 -20.77 -26.02
C PRO A 321 -10.47 -19.72 -24.93
N ARG A 322 -11.29 -18.66 -24.87
CA ARG A 322 -11.07 -17.55 -23.92
C ARG A 322 -10.92 -18.02 -22.47
N LYS A 323 -11.62 -19.09 -22.09
CA LYS A 323 -11.53 -19.75 -20.77
C LYS A 323 -10.12 -20.26 -20.48
N LEU A 324 -9.54 -21.02 -21.41
CA LEU A 324 -8.18 -21.54 -21.30
C LEU A 324 -7.13 -20.43 -21.32
N ARG A 325 -7.32 -19.40 -22.16
CA ARG A 325 -6.44 -18.24 -22.18
C ARG A 325 -6.42 -17.52 -20.83
N ARG A 326 -7.59 -17.32 -20.20
CA ARG A 326 -7.71 -16.69 -18.86
C ARG A 326 -7.07 -17.54 -17.77
N ALA A 327 -7.28 -18.85 -17.78
CA ALA A 327 -6.67 -19.77 -16.82
C ALA A 327 -5.14 -19.77 -16.92
N VAL A 328 -4.58 -19.78 -18.14
CA VAL A 328 -3.13 -19.72 -18.38
C VAL A 328 -2.55 -18.38 -17.92
N LEU A 329 -3.21 -17.26 -18.27
CA LEU A 329 -2.80 -15.93 -17.83
C LEU A 329 -2.80 -15.79 -16.30
N ALA A 330 -3.80 -16.36 -15.62
CA ALA A 330 -3.86 -16.40 -14.17
C ALA A 330 -2.74 -17.27 -13.55
N ARG A 331 -2.45 -18.43 -14.14
CA ARG A 331 -1.34 -19.30 -13.71
C ARG A 331 0.02 -18.62 -13.86
N ASP A 332 0.20 -17.89 -14.95
CA ASP A 332 1.46 -17.23 -15.28
C ASP A 332 1.59 -15.83 -14.62
N GLY A 333 0.66 -15.45 -13.74
CA GLY A 333 0.69 -14.20 -12.97
C GLY A 333 0.42 -12.92 -13.77
N ASN A 334 -0.08 -13.05 -14.99
CA ASN A 334 -0.37 -11.95 -15.91
C ASN A 334 -1.89 -11.74 -16.01
N VAL A 335 -2.47 -11.05 -15.01
CA VAL A 335 -3.90 -10.65 -15.04
C VAL A 335 -4.04 -9.14 -15.24
#